data_AF-A0A239GV76-F1
#
_entry.id   AF-A0A239GV76-F1
#
_cell.length_a   1.000
_cell.length_b   1.000
_cell.length_c   1.000
_cell.angle_alpha   90.00
_cell.angle_beta   90.00
_cell.angle_gamma   90.00
#
_symmetry.space_group_name_H-M   'P 1'
#
loop_
_entity.id
_entity.type
_entity.pdbx_description
1 polymer ?
#
loop_
_entity_poly.entity_id
_entity_poly.type
_entity_poly.pdbx_seq_one_letter_code
_entity_poly.pdbx_strand_id
1 'polypeptide(L)'
;MTVGEIVDEHEEPKYDTWQELDADVRARGDVLRVSMWDLRHLTGYTRLKVNVVAKISRELRNIGLDHLPVDLPRDQNEYVVVYKTGSEAAAVIDAVRNGSSSDRAEQALRQINSAKALKVDRQNEAKIAELAEKVDELEALLKEFREILNA
;
A
#
# COMPACT_ATOMS: atom_id res chain seq x y z
N MET A 1 -33.20 22.75 19.86
CA MET A 1 -32.49 21.91 18.88
C MET A 1 -31.13 22.53 18.64
N THR A 2 -30.13 22.11 19.41
CA THR A 2 -28.73 22.46 19.20
C THR A 2 -28.22 21.62 18.04
N VAL A 3 -27.78 22.29 16.98
CA VAL A 3 -27.07 21.66 15.87
C VAL A 3 -25.73 21.23 16.46
N GLY A 4 -25.55 19.92 16.63
CA GLY A 4 -24.29 19.34 17.05
C GLY A 4 -23.21 19.76 16.07
N GLU A 5 -22.21 20.45 16.59
CA GLU A 5 -20.96 20.74 15.92
C GLU A 5 -20.35 19.39 15.51
N ILE A 6 -20.30 19.15 14.20
CA ILE A 6 -19.59 17.99 13.65
C ILE A 6 -18.11 18.35 13.80
N VAL A 7 -17.51 17.89 14.89
CA VAL A 7 -16.07 17.99 15.09
C VAL A 7 -15.43 17.04 14.09
N ASP A 8 -14.85 17.60 13.04
CA ASP A 8 -14.13 16.88 11.99
C ASP A 8 -12.82 16.39 12.62
N GLU A 9 -12.75 15.13 13.05
CA GLU A 9 -11.57 14.53 13.74
C GLU A 9 -10.36 14.31 12.81
N HIS A 10 -10.35 14.92 11.62
CA HIS A 10 -9.21 14.81 10.70
C HIS A 10 -8.15 15.86 11.04
N GLU A 11 -6.96 15.37 11.38
CA GLU A 11 -5.70 16.14 11.39
C GLU A 11 -5.53 16.88 10.04
N GLU A 12 -4.73 17.95 10.05
CA GLU A 12 -4.45 18.82 8.89
C GLU A 12 -4.29 18.06 7.55
N PRO A 13 -4.72 18.67 6.42
CA PRO A 13 -4.61 18.05 5.10
C PRO A 13 -3.18 17.63 4.82
N LYS A 14 -3.01 16.37 4.43
CA LYS A 14 -1.67 15.82 4.19
C LYS A 14 -1.01 16.46 2.96
N TYR A 15 -1.79 16.96 2.02
CA TYR A 15 -1.31 17.52 0.76
C TYR A 15 -1.99 18.85 0.48
N ASP A 16 -1.21 19.82 0.00
CA ASP A 16 -1.71 21.12 -0.43
C ASP A 16 -1.94 21.15 -1.94
N THR A 17 -1.23 20.30 -2.70
CA THR A 17 -1.31 20.26 -4.17
C THR A 17 -1.46 18.85 -4.74
N TRP A 18 -2.05 18.77 -5.94
CA TRP A 18 -2.16 17.52 -6.70
C TRP A 18 -0.79 16.94 -7.08
N GLN A 19 0.20 17.80 -7.29
CA GLN A 19 1.57 17.42 -7.62
C GLN A 19 2.29 16.76 -6.44
N GLU A 20 2.04 17.20 -5.20
CA GLU A 20 2.57 16.56 -4.00
C GLU A 20 1.98 15.16 -3.81
N LEU A 21 0.67 15.01 -3.98
CA LEU A 21 0.02 13.71 -3.96
C LEU A 21 0.63 12.76 -5.01
N ASP A 22 0.81 13.24 -6.24
CA ASP A 22 1.42 12.48 -7.34
C ASP A 22 2.86 12.05 -7.03
N ALA A 23 3.65 12.95 -6.44
CA ALA A 23 5.01 12.63 -6.00
C ALA A 23 5.02 11.55 -4.92
N ASP A 24 4.14 11.62 -3.91
CA ASP A 24 4.06 10.62 -2.84
C ASP A 24 3.56 9.25 -3.35
N VAL A 25 2.62 9.23 -4.30
CA VAL A 25 2.17 7.99 -4.96
C VAL A 25 3.34 7.31 -5.67
N ARG A 26 4.12 8.05 -6.45
CA ARG A 26 5.29 7.48 -7.15
C ARG A 26 6.39 7.03 -6.20
N ALA A 27 6.67 7.82 -5.16
CA ALA A 27 7.68 7.48 -4.16
C ALA A 27 7.35 6.18 -3.40
N ARG A 28 6.06 5.82 -3.31
CA ARG A 28 5.57 4.62 -2.61
C ARG A 28 5.35 3.41 -3.51
N GLY A 29 5.95 3.41 -4.69
CA GLY A 29 5.82 2.29 -5.64
C GLY A 29 4.51 2.34 -6.42
N ASP A 30 4.12 3.54 -6.85
CA ASP A 30 3.00 3.81 -7.75
C ASP A 30 1.60 3.48 -7.21
N VAL A 31 1.47 3.18 -5.91
CA VAL A 31 0.19 2.88 -5.24
C VAL A 31 0.16 3.50 -3.85
N LEU A 32 -0.93 4.19 -3.50
CA LEU A 32 -1.09 4.81 -2.20
C LEU A 32 -2.55 4.80 -1.74
N ARG A 33 -2.77 4.48 -0.47
CA ARG A 33 -4.06 4.68 0.19
C ARG A 33 -4.18 6.13 0.65
N VAL A 34 -5.27 6.80 0.27
CA VAL A 34 -5.51 8.23 0.50
C VAL A 34 -6.91 8.42 1.06
N SER A 35 -7.08 9.35 2.00
CA SER A 35 -8.39 9.67 2.54
C SER A 35 -9.22 10.48 1.54
N MET A 36 -10.54 10.29 1.56
CA MET A 36 -11.46 11.14 0.78
C MET A 36 -11.46 12.59 1.29
N TRP A 37 -11.06 12.81 2.54
CA TRP A 37 -10.88 14.14 3.11
C TRP A 37 -9.73 14.91 2.45
N ASP A 38 -8.55 14.28 2.29
CA ASP A 38 -7.40 14.87 1.58
C ASP A 38 -7.74 15.19 0.12
N LEU A 39 -8.36 14.24 -0.59
CA LEU A 39 -8.75 14.45 -1.98
C LEU A 39 -9.79 15.57 -2.13
N ARG A 40 -10.70 15.71 -1.16
CA ARG A 40 -11.63 16.84 -1.11
C ARG A 40 -10.87 18.14 -0.89
N HIS A 41 -9.94 18.18 0.06
CA HIS A 41 -9.16 19.37 0.37
C HIS A 41 -8.48 19.93 -0.89
N LEU A 42 -7.81 19.07 -1.67
CA LEU A 42 -7.14 19.41 -2.93
C LEU A 42 -8.06 20.02 -4.01
N THR A 43 -9.37 19.82 -3.91
CA THR A 43 -10.34 20.43 -4.84
C THR A 43 -10.77 21.85 -4.45
N GLY A 44 -10.48 22.27 -3.22
CA GLY A 44 -10.93 23.53 -2.62
C GLY A 44 -12.39 23.54 -2.15
N TYR A 45 -13.07 22.39 -2.09
CA TYR A 45 -14.47 22.30 -1.67
C TYR A 45 -14.62 21.79 -0.23
N THR A 46 -15.69 22.21 0.43
CA THR A 46 -15.98 21.79 1.82
C THR A 46 -16.80 20.51 1.92
N ARG A 47 -17.46 20.05 0.84
CA ARG A 47 -18.34 18.86 0.86
C ARG A 47 -18.12 17.96 -0.35
N LEU A 48 -18.11 16.64 -0.14
CA LEU A 48 -18.10 15.61 -1.18
C LEU A 48 -19.47 15.40 -1.83
N LYS A 49 -19.89 16.37 -2.64
CA LYS A 49 -21.04 16.20 -3.54
C LYS A 49 -20.64 15.42 -4.78
N VAL A 50 -21.63 14.90 -5.52
CA VAL A 50 -21.40 14.15 -6.77
C VAL A 50 -20.49 14.88 -7.77
N ASN A 51 -20.63 16.20 -7.90
CA ASN A 51 -19.79 17.02 -8.78
C ASN A 51 -18.33 17.14 -8.28
N VAL A 52 -18.13 17.13 -6.96
CA VAL A 52 -16.79 17.19 -6.36
C VAL A 52 -16.10 15.85 -6.55
N VAL A 53 -16.82 14.75 -6.32
CA VAL A 53 -16.30 13.40 -6.60
C VAL A 53 -15.91 13.24 -8.07
N ALA A 54 -16.77 13.65 -9.01
CA ALA A 54 -16.47 13.63 -10.43
C ALA A 54 -15.26 14.52 -10.79
N LYS A 55 -15.08 15.64 -10.07
CA LYS A 55 -13.90 16.51 -10.21
C LYS A 55 -12.64 15.78 -9.74
N ILE A 56 -12.64 15.16 -8.56
CA ILE A 56 -11.51 14.39 -8.02
C ILE A 56 -11.05 13.35 -9.05
N SER A 57 -11.97 12.51 -9.54
CA SER A 57 -11.64 11.49 -10.54
C SER A 57 -11.04 12.08 -11.81
N ARG A 58 -11.50 13.25 -12.24
CA ARG A 58 -10.95 13.94 -13.42
C ARG A 58 -9.56 14.51 -13.16
N GLU A 59 -9.34 15.17 -12.01
CA GLU A 59 -8.03 15.73 -11.68
C GLU A 59 -6.97 14.63 -11.55
N LEU A 60 -7.29 13.52 -10.87
CA LEU A 60 -6.42 12.34 -10.80
C LEU A 60 -6.04 11.85 -12.21
N ARG A 61 -7.02 11.69 -13.11
CA ARG A 61 -6.75 11.27 -14.49
C ARG A 61 -5.90 12.29 -15.27
N ASN A 62 -6.10 13.58 -15.06
CA ASN A 62 -5.32 14.63 -15.72
C ASN A 62 -3.82 14.56 -15.38
N ILE A 63 -3.48 14.12 -14.16
CA ILE A 63 -2.09 13.94 -13.72
C ILE A 63 -1.57 12.51 -13.92
N GLY A 64 -2.34 11.66 -14.61
CA GLY A 64 -1.96 10.29 -14.90
C GLY A 64 -2.08 9.33 -13.71
N LEU A 65 -2.96 9.63 -12.76
CA LEU A 65 -3.38 8.75 -11.68
C LEU A 65 -4.80 8.21 -11.94
N ASP A 66 -5.14 7.11 -11.30
CA ASP A 66 -6.50 6.58 -11.25
C ASP A 66 -6.77 5.97 -9.86
N HIS A 67 -7.97 5.47 -9.62
CA HIS A 67 -8.40 5.06 -8.29
C HIS A 67 -9.24 3.77 -8.24
N LEU A 68 -9.26 3.21 -7.04
CA LEU A 68 -10.12 2.12 -6.58
C LEU A 68 -10.85 2.60 -5.32
N PRO A 69 -12.18 2.40 -5.21
CA PRO A 69 -13.08 1.77 -6.19
C PRO A 69 -13.30 2.61 -7.47
N VAL A 70 -13.97 2.02 -8.48
CA VAL A 70 -14.34 2.69 -9.76
C VAL A 70 -15.14 3.96 -9.48
N ASP A 71 -16.12 3.85 -8.57
CA ASP A 71 -16.92 4.96 -8.11
C ASP A 71 -16.42 5.37 -6.74
N LEU A 72 -15.81 6.56 -6.65
CA LEU A 72 -15.31 7.08 -5.39
C LEU A 72 -16.46 7.21 -4.37
N PRO A 73 -16.23 6.82 -3.11
CA PRO A 73 -17.21 6.99 -2.06
C PRO A 73 -17.47 8.48 -1.78
N ARG A 74 -18.61 8.76 -1.17
CA ARG A 74 -19.04 10.12 -0.82
C ARG A 74 -18.85 10.46 0.65
N ASP A 75 -18.50 9.46 1.46
CA ASP A 75 -18.11 9.66 2.84
C ASP A 75 -16.68 10.21 2.90
N GLN A 76 -16.47 11.24 3.72
CA GLN A 76 -15.18 11.89 3.91
C GLN A 76 -14.22 11.04 4.75
N ASN A 77 -14.76 10.15 5.58
CA ASN A 77 -14.01 9.25 6.46
C ASN A 77 -13.51 8.00 5.72
N GLU A 78 -13.96 7.79 4.49
CA GLU A 78 -13.54 6.65 3.67
C GLU A 78 -12.16 6.87 3.04
N TYR A 79 -11.51 5.76 2.75
CA TYR A 79 -10.21 5.73 2.09
C TYR A 79 -10.32 5.05 0.74
N VAL A 80 -9.55 5.55 -0.20
CA VAL A 80 -9.44 4.99 -1.54
C VAL A 80 -7.99 4.65 -1.86
N VAL A 81 -7.80 3.77 -2.83
CA VAL A 81 -6.46 3.48 -3.34
C VAL A 81 -6.28 4.30 -4.62
N VAL A 82 -5.29 5.17 -4.62
CA VAL A 82 -4.82 5.92 -5.79
C VAL A 82 -3.59 5.21 -6.35
N TYR A 83 -3.52 5.08 -7.67
CA TYR A 83 -2.40 4.43 -8.33
C TYR A 83 -2.02 5.12 -9.63
N LYS A 84 -0.75 4.98 -10.04
CA LYS A 84 -0.25 5.55 -11.29
C LYS A 84 -0.76 4.75 -12.48
N THR A 85 -1.40 5.41 -13.45
CA THR A 85 -1.79 4.75 -14.71
C THR A 85 -0.56 4.33 -15.50
N GLY A 86 -0.66 3.16 -16.15
CA GLY A 86 0.45 2.56 -16.88
C GLY A 86 1.54 1.93 -16.01
N SER A 87 1.40 1.92 -14.68
CA SER A 87 2.30 1.16 -13.78
C SER A 87 2.06 -0.36 -13.88
N GLU A 88 2.91 -1.15 -13.22
CA GLU A 88 2.68 -2.59 -13.03
C GLU A 88 1.44 -2.85 -12.17
N ALA A 89 1.23 -2.05 -11.13
CA ALA A 89 0.03 -2.11 -10.30
C ALA A 89 -1.24 -1.85 -11.12
N ALA A 90 -1.23 -0.83 -11.99
CA ALA A 90 -2.33 -0.57 -12.90
C ALA A 90 -2.63 -1.79 -13.81
N ALA A 91 -1.60 -2.46 -14.33
CA ALA A 91 -1.79 -3.63 -15.18
C ALA A 91 -2.49 -4.80 -14.44
N VAL A 92 -2.14 -5.02 -13.17
CA VAL A 92 -2.84 -6.02 -12.34
C VAL A 92 -4.27 -5.60 -12.06
N ILE A 93 -4.50 -4.33 -11.69
CA ILE A 93 -5.83 -3.80 -11.41
C ILE A 93 -6.73 -3.93 -12.65
N ASP A 94 -6.24 -3.55 -13.83
CA ASP A 94 -6.98 -3.64 -15.09
C ASP A 94 -7.32 -5.09 -15.46
N ALA A 95 -6.39 -6.02 -15.23
CA ALA A 95 -6.64 -7.44 -15.47
C ALA A 95 -7.73 -8.00 -14.55
N VAL A 96 -7.70 -7.65 -13.26
CA VAL A 96 -8.72 -8.08 -12.29
C VAL A 96 -10.06 -7.43 -12.57
N ARG A 97 -10.08 -6.12 -12.86
CA ARG A 97 -11.30 -5.33 -13.04
C ARG A 97 -12.00 -5.66 -14.37
N ASN A 98 -11.23 -5.80 -15.44
CA ASN A 98 -11.77 -5.90 -16.80
C ASN A 98 -11.64 -7.31 -17.38
N GLY A 99 -11.12 -8.28 -16.62
CA GLY A 99 -10.87 -9.64 -17.10
C GLY A 99 -9.81 -9.71 -18.21
N SER A 100 -8.96 -8.69 -18.32
CA SER A 100 -7.96 -8.60 -19.39
C SER A 100 -6.79 -9.53 -19.11
N SER A 101 -6.49 -10.45 -20.03
CA SER A 101 -5.32 -11.32 -19.98
C SER A 101 -4.19 -10.77 -20.85
N SER A 102 -3.69 -9.58 -20.51
CA SER A 102 -2.57 -8.97 -21.25
C SER A 102 -1.22 -9.50 -20.78
N ASP A 103 -0.24 -9.56 -21.69
CA ASP A 103 1.15 -9.94 -21.36
C ASP A 103 1.72 -9.10 -20.21
N ARG A 104 1.36 -7.81 -20.15
CA ARG A 104 1.79 -6.88 -19.09
C ARG A 104 1.23 -7.30 -17.73
N ALA A 105 -0.03 -7.71 -17.67
CA ALA A 105 -0.65 -8.20 -16.45
C ALA A 105 -0.06 -9.54 -16.01
N GLU A 106 0.18 -10.46 -16.95
CA GLU A 106 0.86 -11.73 -16.66
C GLU A 106 2.26 -11.49 -16.08
N GLN A 107 3.05 -10.61 -16.70
CA GLN A 107 4.38 -10.25 -16.21
C GLN A 107 4.33 -9.64 -14.81
N ALA A 108 3.41 -8.71 -14.56
CA ALA A 108 3.24 -8.10 -13.24
C ALA A 108 2.87 -9.15 -12.17
N LEU A 109 1.95 -10.08 -12.49
CA LEU A 109 1.59 -11.19 -11.59
C LEU A 109 2.76 -12.14 -11.34
N ARG A 110 3.56 -12.46 -12.36
CA ARG A 110 4.79 -13.26 -12.22
C ARG A 110 5.78 -12.57 -11.31
N GLN A 111 6.01 -11.26 -11.49
CA GLN A 111 6.90 -10.49 -10.63
C GLN A 111 6.45 -10.49 -9.17
N ILE A 112 5.16 -10.29 -8.89
CA ILE A 112 4.62 -10.36 -7.52
C ILE A 112 4.88 -11.74 -6.91
N ASN A 113 4.64 -12.82 -7.67
CA ASN A 113 4.87 -14.18 -7.21
C ASN A 113 6.36 -14.48 -6.99
N SER A 114 7.25 -13.99 -7.86
CA SER A 114 8.69 -14.23 -7.74
C SER A 114 9.36 -13.35 -6.69
N ALA A 115 8.96 -12.08 -6.55
CA ALA A 115 9.51 -11.18 -5.54
C ALA A 115 9.14 -11.62 -4.12
N LYS A 116 7.92 -12.15 -3.94
CA LYS A 116 7.50 -12.76 -2.67
C LYS A 116 8.27 -14.04 -2.38
N ALA A 117 8.49 -14.89 -3.38
CA ALA A 117 9.33 -16.08 -3.24
C ALA A 117 10.76 -15.72 -2.81
N LEU A 118 11.41 -14.80 -3.51
CA LEU A 118 12.80 -14.39 -3.22
C LEU A 118 12.98 -13.73 -1.84
N LYS A 119 12.01 -12.93 -1.37
CA LYS A 119 12.11 -12.29 -0.05
C LYS A 119 11.88 -13.29 1.08
N VAL A 120 10.95 -14.24 0.89
CA VAL A 120 10.72 -15.34 1.82
C VAL A 120 11.93 -16.26 1.89
N ASP A 121 12.54 -16.59 0.75
CA ASP A 121 13.72 -17.43 0.69
C ASP A 121 14.91 -16.82 1.46
N ARG A 122 15.20 -15.53 1.25
CA ARG A 122 16.25 -14.82 2.01
C ARG A 122 15.98 -14.77 3.52
N GLN A 123 14.73 -14.56 3.92
CA GLN A 123 14.36 -14.57 5.34
C GLN A 123 14.50 -15.96 5.96
N ASN A 124 14.19 -17.00 5.20
CA ASN A 124 14.35 -18.38 5.63
C ASN A 124 15.84 -18.73 5.74
N GLU A 125 16.66 -18.35 4.76
CA GLU A 125 18.12 -18.54 4.79
C GLU A 125 18.75 -17.86 6.02
N ALA A 126 18.37 -16.61 6.32
CA ALA A 126 18.86 -15.90 7.50
C ALA A 126 18.45 -16.59 8.81
N LYS A 127 17.20 -17.06 8.92
CA LYS A 127 16.72 -17.80 10.09
C LYS A 127 17.41 -19.16 10.25
N ILE A 128 17.69 -19.85 9.14
CA ILE A 128 18.42 -21.13 9.16
C ILE A 128 19.84 -20.91 9.68
N ALA A 129 20.52 -19.85 9.25
CA ALA A 129 21.85 -19.51 9.76
C ALA A 129 21.83 -19.19 11.26
N GLU A 130 20.86 -18.39 11.73
CA GLU A 130 20.69 -18.09 13.16
C GLU A 130 20.39 -19.35 13.99
N LEU A 131 19.57 -20.27 13.46
CA LEU A 131 19.27 -21.53 14.12
C LEU A 131 20.49 -22.45 14.18
N ALA A 132 21.33 -22.47 13.14
CA ALA A 132 22.56 -23.26 13.14
C ALA A 132 23.53 -22.81 14.25
N GLU A 133 23.72 -21.50 14.41
CA GLU A 133 24.55 -20.93 15.48
C GLU A 133 24.04 -21.33 16.87
N LYS A 134 22.73 -21.25 17.10
CA LYS A 134 22.13 -21.67 18.38
C LYS A 134 22.25 -23.18 18.63
N VAL A 135 22.26 -24.00 17.59
CA VAL A 135 22.48 -25.44 17.74
C VAL A 135 23.93 -25.71 18.16
N ASP A 136 24.90 -25.04 17.54
CA ASP A 136 26.32 -25.16 17.91
C ASP A 136 26.56 -24.74 19.37
N GLU A 137 25.94 -23.65 19.82
CA GLU A 137 25.98 -23.21 21.22
C GLU A 137 25.39 -24.25 22.18
N LEU A 138 24.25 -24.85 21.82
CA LEU A 138 23.61 -25.89 22.64
C LEU A 138 24.47 -27.16 22.71
N GLU A 139 25.12 -27.55 21.61
CA GLU A 139 26.03 -28.69 21.60
C GLU A 139 27.26 -28.46 22.47
N ALA A 140 27.82 -27.25 22.46
CA ALA A 140 28.93 -26.87 23.33
C ALA A 140 28.53 -26.95 24.81
N LEU A 141 27.37 -26.41 25.18
CA LEU A 141 26.85 -26.46 26.56
C LEU A 141 26.60 -27.90 27.02
N LEU A 142 26.02 -28.74 26.16
CA LEU A 142 25.79 -30.15 26.47
C LEU A 142 27.09 -30.92 26.70
N LYS A 143 28.14 -30.57 25.95
CA LYS A 143 29.47 -31.15 26.14
C LYS A 143 30.05 -30.77 27.49
N GLU A 144 30.03 -29.50 27.85
CA GLU A 144 30.49 -29.02 29.17
C GLU A 144 29.73 -29.70 30.31
N PHE A 145 28.40 -29.79 30.21
CA PHE A 145 27.58 -30.49 31.20
C PHE A 145 27.98 -31.97 31.37
N ARG A 146 28.28 -32.67 30.27
CA ARG A 146 28.75 -34.06 30.32
C ARG A 146 30.12 -34.19 30.94
N GLU A 147 31.03 -33.25 30.71
CA GLU A 147 32.35 -33.25 31.34
C GLU A 147 32.25 -33.04 32.86
N ILE A 148 31.37 -32.15 33.30
CA ILE A 148 31.10 -31.93 34.74
C ILE A 148 30.47 -33.16 35.40
N LEU A 149 29.51 -33.82 34.74
CA LEU A 149 28.84 -35.00 35.29
C LEU A 149 29.71 -36.26 35.35
N ASN A 150 30.78 -36.32 34.53
CA ASN A 150 31.71 -37.46 34.48
C ASN A 150 33.03 -37.20 35.25
N ALA A 151 33.19 -36.01 35.86
CA ALA A 151 34.31 -35.63 36.72
C ALA A 151 34.02 -35.96 38.20
#